data_AF-W1WQB6-F1
#
_entry.id   AF-W1WQB6-F1
#
_cell.length_a   1.000
_cell.length_b   1.000
_cell.length_c   1.000
_cell.angle_alpha   90.00
_cell.angle_beta   90.00
_cell.angle_gamma   90.00
#
_symmetry.space_group_name_H-M   'P 1'
#
loop_
_entity.id
_entity.type
_entity.pdbx_description
1 polymer ?
#
loop_
_entity_poly.entity_id
_entity_poly.type
_entity_poly.pdbx_seq_one_letter_code
_entity_poly.pdbx_strand_id
1 'polypeptide(L)'
;CYCTPEELDAVRQEQMDRGETPKYNGHCQHLDEETKAKYIAEGRKPTIRLRVPLNKTYAFDDMVRGHVSFESNGVGDFVIVKSDGIPVYNFAVVMDDHMMDITHVIRAEEHLSNTPRQMAIYEALGWEVPKFGHISLILGKDYKKMSKRHGATSVEQYKQLGYLPEALVNFLALLGWAPEGEEEFFTQDELIQAFS
;
A
#
# COMPACT_ATOMS: atom_id res chain seq x y z
N CYS A 1 8.69 -18.05 -9.85
CA CYS A 1 8.72 -17.34 -11.15
C CYS A 1 10.18 -17.08 -11.52
N TYR A 2 10.62 -17.56 -12.68
CA TYR A 2 12.00 -17.45 -13.17
C TYR A 2 12.17 -16.37 -14.26
N CYS A 3 11.15 -15.53 -14.48
CA CYS A 3 11.24 -14.46 -15.46
C CYS A 3 12.36 -13.48 -15.09
N THR A 4 13.21 -13.14 -16.06
CA THR A 4 14.24 -12.12 -15.87
C THR A 4 13.63 -10.72 -15.96
N PRO A 5 14.32 -9.68 -15.46
CA PRO A 5 13.89 -8.29 -15.65
C PRO A 5 13.64 -7.94 -17.12
N GLU A 6 14.51 -8.41 -18.02
CA GLU A 6 14.42 -8.13 -19.45
C GLU A 6 13.18 -8.76 -20.09
N GLU A 7 12.85 -10.01 -19.70
CA GLU A 7 11.62 -10.68 -20.15
C GLU A 7 10.37 -9.97 -19.63
N LEU A 8 10.39 -9.46 -18.40
CA LEU A 8 9.28 -8.71 -17.81
C LEU A 8 9.10 -7.34 -18.47
N ASP A 9 10.19 -6.65 -18.76
CA ASP A 9 10.16 -5.34 -19.42
C ASP A 9 9.68 -5.46 -20.88
N ALA A 10 10.06 -6.51 -21.59
CA ALA A 10 9.54 -6.80 -22.93
C ALA A 10 8.01 -6.97 -22.91
N VAL A 11 7.49 -7.83 -22.02
CA VAL A 11 6.05 -8.05 -21.86
C VAL A 11 5.31 -6.77 -21.46
N ARG A 12 5.92 -5.97 -20.57
CA ARG A 12 5.37 -4.68 -20.17
C ARG A 12 5.25 -3.73 -21.35
N GLN A 13 6.30 -3.62 -22.19
CA GLN A 13 6.29 -2.75 -23.35
C GLN A 13 5.23 -3.21 -24.37
N GLU A 14 5.13 -4.50 -24.65
CA GLU A 14 4.08 -5.05 -25.52
C GLU A 14 2.67 -4.70 -25.04
N GLN A 15 2.41 -4.79 -23.73
CA GLN A 15 1.11 -4.42 -23.15
C GLN A 15 0.86 -2.91 -23.30
N MET A 16 1.86 -2.07 -23.05
CA MET A 16 1.75 -0.63 -23.22
C MET A 16 1.48 -0.23 -24.67
N ASP A 17 2.14 -0.89 -25.63
CA ASP A 17 1.94 -0.66 -27.06
C ASP A 17 0.53 -1.04 -27.52
N ARG A 18 -0.12 -2.00 -26.82
CA ARG A 18 -1.54 -2.36 -27.01
C ARG A 18 -2.52 -1.48 -26.21
N GLY A 19 -2.04 -0.51 -25.44
CA GLY A 19 -2.87 0.33 -24.56
C GLY A 19 -3.46 -0.41 -23.35
N GLU A 20 -2.88 -1.55 -22.99
CA GLU A 20 -3.31 -2.37 -21.85
C GLU A 20 -2.62 -1.90 -20.56
N THR A 21 -3.30 -2.09 -19.41
CA THR A 21 -2.65 -1.90 -18.11
C THR A 21 -1.59 -2.98 -17.89
N PRO A 22 -0.31 -2.62 -17.66
CA PRO A 22 0.73 -3.61 -17.56
C PRO A 22 0.57 -4.52 -16.34
N LYS A 23 0.67 -5.82 -16.56
CA LYS A 23 0.60 -6.86 -15.52
C LYS A 23 1.39 -8.09 -15.90
N TYR A 24 1.75 -8.90 -14.91
CA TYR A 24 2.37 -10.18 -15.19
C TYR A 24 1.44 -11.05 -16.04
N ASN A 25 1.98 -11.62 -17.12
CA ASN A 25 1.24 -12.44 -18.09
C ASN A 25 1.04 -13.90 -17.65
N GLY A 26 1.57 -14.28 -16.48
CA GLY A 26 1.45 -15.64 -15.99
C GLY A 26 2.44 -16.65 -16.59
N HIS A 27 3.48 -16.20 -17.30
CA HIS A 27 4.46 -17.09 -17.99
C HIS A 27 4.95 -18.28 -17.15
N CYS A 28 5.22 -18.07 -15.87
CA CYS A 28 5.71 -19.10 -14.96
C CYS A 28 4.62 -19.81 -14.13
N GLN A 29 3.34 -19.65 -14.44
CA GLN A 29 2.24 -20.26 -13.65
C GLN A 29 2.25 -21.79 -13.70
N HIS A 30 2.58 -22.36 -14.87
CA HIS A 30 2.49 -23.79 -15.14
C HIS A 30 3.74 -24.31 -15.87
N LEU A 31 4.93 -23.96 -15.38
CA LEU A 31 6.18 -24.50 -15.93
C LEU A 31 6.25 -26.02 -15.71
N ASP A 32 6.61 -26.76 -16.75
CA ASP A 32 7.01 -28.16 -16.62
C ASP A 32 8.37 -28.30 -15.92
N GLU A 33 8.67 -29.51 -15.46
CA GLU A 33 9.91 -29.79 -14.71
C GLU A 33 11.16 -29.62 -15.57
N GLU A 34 11.08 -29.87 -16.88
CA GLU A 34 12.21 -29.71 -17.81
C GLU A 34 12.61 -28.23 -17.94
N THR A 35 11.63 -27.35 -18.14
CA THR A 35 11.81 -25.90 -18.25
C THR A 35 12.31 -25.32 -16.93
N LYS A 36 11.77 -25.78 -15.78
CA LYS A 36 12.30 -25.40 -14.47
C LYS A 36 13.76 -25.80 -14.31
N ALA A 37 14.11 -27.04 -14.66
CA ALA A 37 15.48 -27.54 -14.58
C ALA A 37 16.44 -26.72 -15.46
N LYS A 38 16.00 -26.35 -16.67
CA LYS A 38 16.75 -25.46 -17.56
C LYS A 38 17.01 -24.10 -16.93
N TYR A 39 15.97 -23.43 -16.40
CA TYR A 39 16.14 -22.13 -15.74
C TYR A 39 17.07 -22.20 -14.52
N ILE A 40 17.01 -23.29 -13.75
CA ILE A 40 17.92 -23.53 -12.63
C ILE A 40 19.37 -23.71 -13.14
N ALA A 41 19.57 -24.47 -14.21
CA ALA A 41 20.90 -24.68 -14.81
C ALA A 41 21.50 -23.38 -15.41
N GLU A 42 20.65 -22.47 -15.89
CA GLU A 42 21.04 -21.11 -16.30
C GLU A 42 21.40 -20.19 -15.12
N GLY A 43 21.26 -20.66 -13.87
CA GLY A 43 21.54 -19.88 -12.66
C GLY A 43 20.45 -18.87 -12.30
N ARG A 44 19.26 -18.96 -12.91
CA ARG A 44 18.15 -18.05 -12.61
C ARG A 44 17.65 -18.29 -11.19
N LYS A 45 17.59 -17.22 -10.39
CA LYS A 45 17.01 -17.25 -9.04
C LYS A 45 15.52 -16.86 -9.10
N PRO A 46 14.60 -17.72 -8.63
CA PRO A 46 13.19 -17.44 -8.76
C PRO A 46 12.73 -16.37 -7.76
N THR A 47 11.73 -15.59 -8.16
CA THR A 47 10.86 -14.83 -7.23
C THR A 47 9.65 -15.68 -6.84
N ILE A 48 9.06 -15.41 -5.69
CA ILE A 48 7.75 -15.96 -5.30
C ILE A 48 6.69 -14.91 -5.65
N ARG A 49 5.68 -15.32 -6.41
CA ARG A 49 4.53 -14.47 -6.76
C ARG A 49 3.27 -15.04 -6.14
N LEU A 50 2.38 -14.17 -5.66
CA LEU A 50 1.04 -14.55 -5.29
C LEU A 50 0.19 -14.64 -6.55
N ARG A 51 -0.53 -15.76 -6.71
CA ARG A 51 -1.55 -15.91 -7.76
C ARG A 51 -2.83 -15.23 -7.32
N VAL A 52 -3.27 -14.22 -8.05
CA VAL A 52 -4.51 -13.50 -7.74
C VAL A 52 -5.66 -14.13 -8.53
N PRO A 53 -6.78 -14.54 -7.90
CA PRO A 53 -7.94 -15.07 -8.61
C PRO A 53 -8.47 -14.07 -9.66
N LEU A 54 -8.82 -14.57 -10.84
CA LEU A 54 -9.42 -13.76 -11.91
C LEU A 54 -10.91 -13.50 -11.64
N ASN A 55 -11.42 -12.41 -12.20
CA ASN A 55 -12.84 -12.03 -12.15
C ASN A 55 -13.40 -11.93 -10.73
N LYS A 56 -12.59 -11.42 -9.81
CA LYS A 56 -12.98 -11.16 -8.43
C LYS A 56 -12.94 -9.65 -8.18
N THR A 57 -13.87 -9.16 -7.38
CA THR A 57 -13.83 -7.79 -6.88
C THR A 57 -13.34 -7.82 -5.43
N TYR A 58 -12.27 -7.09 -5.13
CA TYR A 58 -11.85 -6.79 -3.77
C TYR A 58 -12.52 -5.49 -3.35
N ALA A 59 -13.55 -5.59 -2.51
CA ALA A 59 -14.28 -4.46 -1.98
C ALA A 59 -14.16 -4.39 -0.46
N PHE A 60 -14.09 -3.17 0.07
CA PHE A 60 -14.02 -2.90 1.50
C PHE A 60 -14.63 -1.54 1.80
N ASP A 61 -15.13 -1.39 3.02
CA ASP A 61 -15.62 -0.11 3.53
C ASP A 61 -14.47 0.59 4.25
N ASP A 62 -13.91 1.60 3.59
CA ASP A 62 -12.88 2.44 4.17
C ASP A 62 -13.50 3.45 5.14
N MET A 63 -12.88 3.59 6.32
CA MET A 63 -13.37 4.48 7.37
C MET A 63 -13.38 5.97 6.95
N VAL A 64 -12.57 6.36 5.97
CA VAL A 64 -12.46 7.75 5.49
C VAL A 64 -13.03 7.91 4.09
N ARG A 65 -12.82 6.94 3.20
CA ARG A 65 -13.21 7.00 1.78
C ARG A 65 -14.57 6.38 1.47
N GLY A 66 -15.21 5.73 2.45
CA GLY A 66 -16.44 4.98 2.24
C GLY A 66 -16.19 3.70 1.45
N HIS A 67 -17.18 3.25 0.69
CA HIS A 67 -17.08 2.01 -0.07
C HIS A 67 -16.08 2.13 -1.22
N VAL A 68 -15.07 1.25 -1.25
CA VAL A 68 -14.06 1.19 -2.31
C VAL A 68 -13.99 -0.22 -2.88
N SER A 69 -13.88 -0.34 -4.20
CA SER A 69 -13.81 -1.62 -4.89
C SER A 69 -12.74 -1.65 -5.99
N PHE A 70 -12.04 -2.78 -6.12
CA PHE A 70 -11.01 -3.02 -7.13
C PHE A 70 -11.22 -4.35 -7.83
N GLU A 71 -11.12 -4.35 -9.16
CA GLU A 71 -11.14 -5.55 -9.96
C GLU A 71 -9.79 -6.28 -9.90
N SER A 72 -9.81 -7.56 -9.51
CA SER A 72 -8.61 -8.39 -9.36
C SER A 72 -7.81 -8.54 -10.66
N ASN A 73 -8.51 -8.45 -11.80
CA ASN A 73 -7.93 -8.49 -13.13
C ASN A 73 -6.93 -7.34 -13.39
N GLY A 74 -7.07 -6.22 -12.67
CA GLY A 74 -6.14 -5.08 -12.71
C GLY A 74 -4.96 -5.20 -11.73
N VAL A 75 -5.06 -6.08 -10.72
CA VAL A 75 -3.99 -6.31 -9.73
C VAL A 75 -2.89 -7.20 -10.31
N GLY A 76 -3.30 -8.31 -10.94
CA GLY A 76 -2.45 -9.34 -11.53
C GLY A 76 -1.55 -10.06 -10.51
N ASP A 77 -0.91 -11.14 -10.93
CA ASP A 77 0.02 -11.89 -10.08
C ASP A 77 1.27 -11.06 -9.76
N PHE A 78 1.52 -10.80 -8.48
CA PHE A 78 2.57 -9.91 -8.03
C PHE A 78 3.59 -10.61 -7.15
N VAL A 79 4.83 -10.11 -7.16
CA VAL A 79 5.92 -10.64 -6.34
C VAL A 79 5.60 -10.41 -4.86
N ILE A 80 5.70 -11.46 -4.04
CA ILE A 80 5.62 -11.39 -2.57
C ILE A 80 7.00 -11.58 -1.92
N VAL A 81 7.90 -12.33 -2.57
CA VAL A 81 9.29 -12.50 -2.14
C VAL A 81 10.22 -12.38 -3.34
N LYS A 82 11.25 -11.52 -3.21
CA LYS A 82 12.27 -11.31 -4.25
C LYS A 82 13.21 -12.52 -4.36
N SER A 83 14.03 -12.53 -5.41
CA SER A 83 15.00 -13.60 -5.68
C SER A 83 16.16 -13.67 -4.68
N ASP A 84 16.37 -12.61 -3.91
CA ASP A 84 17.28 -12.55 -2.76
C ASP A 84 16.65 -13.07 -1.45
N GLY A 85 15.38 -13.52 -1.49
CA GLY A 85 14.65 -14.02 -0.33
C GLY A 85 14.00 -12.94 0.52
N ILE A 86 14.17 -11.66 0.19
CA ILE A 86 13.59 -10.55 0.95
C ILE A 86 12.11 -10.37 0.57
N PRO A 87 11.18 -10.38 1.55
CA PRO A 87 9.77 -10.12 1.29
C PRO A 87 9.56 -8.68 0.82
N VAL A 88 8.60 -8.46 -0.07
CA VAL A 88 8.23 -7.09 -0.47
C VAL A 88 7.22 -6.50 0.52
N TYR A 89 7.09 -5.17 0.48
CA TYR A 89 6.22 -4.40 1.38
C TYR A 89 4.84 -5.02 1.64
N ASN A 90 4.08 -5.34 0.58
CA ASN A 90 2.72 -5.86 0.74
C ASN A 90 2.67 -7.21 1.47
N PHE A 91 3.70 -8.04 1.33
CA PHE A 91 3.76 -9.31 2.06
C PHE A 91 4.24 -9.11 3.49
N ALA A 92 5.32 -8.34 3.68
CA ALA A 92 5.85 -8.05 5.01
C ALA A 92 4.80 -7.40 5.93
N VAL A 93 4.10 -6.37 5.44
CA VAL A 93 3.10 -5.65 6.25
C VAL A 93 1.91 -6.53 6.64
N VAL A 94 1.43 -7.42 5.76
CA VAL A 94 0.33 -8.33 6.11
C VAL A 94 0.75 -9.36 7.15
N MET A 95 1.99 -9.85 7.08
CA MET A 95 2.53 -10.75 8.09
C MET A 95 2.64 -10.06 9.44
N ASP A 96 3.22 -8.85 9.47
CA ASP A 96 3.38 -8.08 10.71
C ASP A 96 2.03 -7.65 11.29
N ASP A 97 1.10 -7.15 10.47
CA ASP A 97 -0.24 -6.75 10.90
C ASP A 97 -0.99 -7.93 11.55
N HIS A 98 -0.94 -9.11 10.95
CA HIS A 98 -1.57 -10.30 11.52
C HIS A 98 -0.89 -10.76 12.81
N MET A 99 0.45 -10.81 12.83
CA MET A 99 1.22 -11.24 14.01
C MET A 99 1.12 -10.27 15.19
N MET A 100 0.81 -9.00 14.92
CA MET A 100 0.62 -7.95 15.92
C MET A 100 -0.86 -7.70 16.27
N ASP A 101 -1.77 -8.56 15.81
CA ASP A 101 -3.21 -8.44 16.04
C ASP A 101 -3.80 -7.07 15.65
N ILE A 102 -3.31 -6.49 14.55
CA ILE A 102 -3.77 -5.19 14.06
C ILE A 102 -5.23 -5.30 13.61
N THR A 103 -6.08 -4.46 14.20
CA THR A 103 -7.52 -4.42 13.90
C THR A 103 -7.91 -3.32 12.92
N HIS A 104 -7.16 -2.20 12.92
CA HIS A 104 -7.41 -1.01 12.11
C HIS A 104 -6.10 -0.49 11.52
N VAL A 105 -6.00 -0.45 10.20
CA VAL A 105 -4.85 0.09 9.47
C VAL A 105 -5.19 1.50 9.00
N ILE A 106 -4.59 2.50 9.63
CA ILE A 106 -4.74 3.92 9.28
C ILE A 106 -3.48 4.39 8.55
N ARG A 107 -3.64 4.85 7.31
CA ARG A 107 -2.50 5.27 6.46
C ARG A 107 -2.88 6.31 5.42
N ALA A 108 -1.89 6.88 4.74
CA ALA A 108 -2.12 7.85 3.67
C ALA A 108 -2.82 7.23 2.44
N GLU A 109 -3.67 8.02 1.78
CA GLU A 109 -4.45 7.61 0.60
C GLU A 109 -3.60 7.11 -0.59
N GLU A 110 -2.32 7.52 -0.66
CA GLU A 110 -1.39 7.02 -1.68
C GLU A 110 -1.19 5.49 -1.61
N HIS A 111 -1.49 4.89 -0.47
CA HIS A 111 -1.43 3.44 -0.27
C HIS A 111 -2.77 2.74 -0.51
N LEU A 112 -3.83 3.44 -0.92
CA LEU A 112 -5.14 2.83 -1.20
C LEU A 112 -5.07 1.73 -2.25
N SER A 113 -4.22 1.91 -3.27
CA SER A 113 -3.99 0.91 -4.33
C SER A 113 -3.24 -0.34 -3.86
N ASN A 114 -2.63 -0.33 -2.67
CA ASN A 114 -2.00 -1.50 -2.07
C ASN A 114 -3.01 -2.40 -1.35
N THR A 115 -4.13 -1.84 -0.88
CA THR A 115 -5.15 -2.57 -0.13
C THR A 115 -5.66 -3.84 -0.84
N PRO A 116 -6.03 -3.84 -2.14
CA PRO A 116 -6.46 -5.07 -2.79
C PRO A 116 -5.35 -6.14 -2.88
N ARG A 117 -4.07 -5.74 -2.96
CA ARG A 117 -2.94 -6.67 -2.92
C ARG A 117 -2.81 -7.31 -1.53
N GLN A 118 -2.97 -6.53 -0.49
CA GLN A 118 -2.89 -7.00 0.90
C GLN A 118 -4.08 -7.91 1.24
N MET A 119 -5.29 -7.54 0.83
CA MET A 119 -6.48 -8.39 0.96
C MET A 119 -6.30 -9.75 0.28
N ALA A 120 -5.70 -9.78 -0.91
CA ALA A 120 -5.40 -11.04 -1.60
C ALA A 120 -4.43 -11.93 -0.81
N ILE A 121 -3.48 -11.35 -0.07
CA ILE A 121 -2.54 -12.08 0.79
C ILE A 121 -3.27 -12.62 2.03
N TYR A 122 -4.05 -11.78 2.73
CA TYR A 122 -4.88 -12.21 3.86
C TYR A 122 -5.77 -13.39 3.47
N GLU A 123 -6.47 -13.28 2.34
CA GLU A 123 -7.33 -14.34 1.82
C GLU A 123 -6.54 -15.63 1.52
N ALA A 124 -5.40 -15.52 0.85
CA ALA A 124 -4.57 -16.68 0.51
C ALA A 124 -4.02 -17.41 1.75
N LEU A 125 -3.89 -16.69 2.87
CA LEU A 125 -3.46 -17.24 4.16
C LEU A 125 -4.64 -17.68 5.04
N GLY A 126 -5.88 -17.42 4.62
CA GLY A 126 -7.09 -17.73 5.39
C GLY A 126 -7.27 -16.84 6.63
N TRP A 127 -6.77 -15.61 6.58
CA TRP A 127 -6.80 -14.66 7.68
C TRP A 127 -7.88 -13.60 7.51
N GLU A 128 -8.34 -13.04 8.62
CA GLU A 128 -9.26 -11.90 8.62
C GLU A 128 -8.55 -10.63 8.18
N VAL A 129 -9.23 -9.85 7.34
CA VAL A 129 -8.72 -8.57 6.84
C VAL A 129 -9.06 -7.47 7.87
N PRO A 130 -8.09 -6.66 8.32
CA PRO A 130 -8.37 -5.55 9.24
C PRO A 130 -9.20 -4.46 8.56
N LYS A 131 -9.78 -3.56 9.36
CA LYS A 131 -10.43 -2.36 8.81
C LYS A 131 -9.38 -1.39 8.30
N PHE A 132 -9.69 -0.65 7.24
CA PHE A 132 -8.79 0.34 6.66
C PHE A 132 -9.37 1.75 6.78
N GLY A 133 -8.51 2.73 7.04
CA GLY A 133 -8.80 4.16 6.92
C GLY A 133 -7.71 4.87 6.15
N HIS A 134 -8.07 5.46 5.00
CA HIS A 134 -7.11 6.13 4.11
C HIS A 134 -7.21 7.67 4.19
N ILE A 135 -6.35 8.26 5.01
CA ILE A 135 -6.29 9.71 5.28
C ILE A 135 -5.77 10.46 4.06
N SER A 136 -6.41 11.59 3.74
CA SER A 136 -6.00 12.49 2.66
C SER A 136 -4.59 13.06 2.82
N LEU A 137 -3.97 13.41 1.70
CA LEU A 137 -2.66 14.06 1.71
C LEU A 137 -2.75 15.50 2.22
N ILE A 138 -1.76 15.90 3.01
CA ILE A 138 -1.53 17.30 3.32
C ILE A 138 -1.02 18.00 2.06
N LEU A 139 -1.75 19.02 1.62
CA LEU A 139 -1.42 19.82 0.45
C LEU A 139 -0.60 21.06 0.84
N GLY A 140 0.31 21.46 -0.05
CA GLY A 140 0.98 22.75 0.04
C GLY A 140 0.06 23.90 -0.40
N LYS A 141 0.56 25.14 -0.30
CA LYS A 141 -0.15 26.34 -0.77
C LYS A 141 -0.45 26.31 -2.28
N ASP A 142 0.28 25.50 -3.02
CA ASP A 142 0.10 25.27 -4.46
C ASP A 142 -0.86 24.12 -4.77
N TYR A 143 -1.58 23.60 -3.76
CA TYR A 143 -2.48 22.45 -3.84
C TYR A 143 -1.82 21.15 -4.33
N LYS A 144 -0.47 21.09 -4.34
CA LYS A 144 0.27 19.87 -4.63
C LYS A 144 0.60 19.14 -3.33
N LYS A 145 0.86 17.83 -3.46
CA LYS A 145 1.34 17.01 -2.34
C LYS A 145 2.54 17.68 -1.68
N MET A 146 2.44 17.95 -0.39
CA MET A 146 3.56 18.48 0.38
C MET A 146 4.71 17.48 0.33
N SER A 147 5.90 17.95 -0.03
CA SER A 147 7.10 17.11 -0.14
C SER A 147 8.27 17.79 0.55
N LYS A 148 9.25 17.00 0.99
CA LYS A 148 10.50 17.52 1.59
C LYS A 148 11.23 18.56 0.72
N ARG A 149 11.00 18.55 -0.60
CA ARG A 149 11.58 19.50 -1.55
C ARG A 149 10.83 20.84 -1.66
N HIS A 150 9.60 20.92 -1.15
CA HIS A 150 8.71 22.09 -1.28
C HIS A 150 8.27 22.63 0.09
N GLY A 151 9.09 22.48 1.13
CA GLY A 151 8.84 23.09 2.44
C GLY A 151 8.19 22.19 3.48
N ALA A 152 8.23 20.85 3.34
CA ALA A 152 7.87 19.97 4.45
C ALA A 152 8.89 20.12 5.60
N THR A 153 8.50 20.85 6.63
CA THR A 153 9.26 21.04 7.87
C THR A 153 9.25 19.74 8.66
N SER A 154 10.42 19.27 9.10
CA SER A 154 10.48 18.09 9.98
C SER A 154 9.94 18.45 11.37
N VAL A 155 9.45 17.46 12.11
CA VAL A 155 9.06 17.65 13.52
C VAL A 155 10.21 18.23 14.34
N GLU A 156 11.45 17.82 14.05
CA GLU A 156 12.66 18.36 14.68
C GLU A 156 12.87 19.85 14.38
N GLN A 157 12.60 20.28 13.14
CA GLN A 157 12.70 21.68 12.78
C GLN A 157 11.63 22.53 13.49
N TYR A 158 10.39 22.04 13.65
CA TYR A 158 9.38 22.70 14.48
C TYR A 158 9.86 22.88 15.92
N LYS A 159 10.47 21.84 16.50
CA LYS A 159 11.07 21.91 17.84
C LYS A 159 12.17 22.97 17.93
N GLN A 160 13.08 23.02 16.95
CA GLN A 160 14.17 24.02 16.90
C GLN A 160 13.67 25.45 16.76
N LEU A 161 12.54 25.65 16.07
CA LEU A 161 11.88 26.95 15.93
C LEU A 161 11.08 27.38 17.17
N GLY A 162 11.00 26.53 18.21
CA GLY A 162 10.33 26.85 19.48
C GLY A 162 8.82 26.62 19.48
N TYR A 163 8.29 25.84 18.52
CA TYR A 163 6.88 25.43 18.57
C TYR A 163 6.65 24.48 19.75
N LEU A 164 5.58 24.73 20.49
CA LEU A 164 5.13 23.85 21.57
C LEU A 164 4.60 22.53 20.98
N PRO A 165 4.91 21.37 21.59
CA PRO A 165 4.43 20.08 21.10
C PRO A 165 2.90 19.99 21.09
N GLU A 166 2.23 20.57 22.09
CA GLU A 166 0.77 20.62 22.20
C GLU A 166 0.16 21.41 21.03
N ALA A 167 0.77 22.55 20.69
CA ALA A 167 0.34 23.37 19.55
C ALA A 167 0.52 22.63 18.22
N LEU A 168 1.60 21.85 18.07
CA LEU A 168 1.85 21.06 16.87
C LEU A 168 0.85 19.89 16.75
N VAL A 169 0.54 19.20 17.85
CA VAL A 169 -0.47 18.12 17.86
C VAL A 169 -1.85 18.66 17.48
N ASN A 170 -2.28 19.76 18.10
CA ASN A 170 -3.55 20.41 17.77
C ASN A 170 -3.60 20.84 16.30
N PHE A 171 -2.56 21.51 15.81
CA PHE A 171 -2.47 21.91 14.41
C PHE A 171 -2.56 20.71 13.44
N LEU A 172 -1.83 19.64 13.69
CA LEU A 172 -1.84 18.45 12.84
C LEU A 172 -3.18 17.71 12.89
N ALA A 173 -3.85 17.67 14.04
CA ALA A 173 -5.19 17.09 14.15
C ALA A 173 -6.18 17.82 13.25
N LEU A 174 -6.16 19.15 13.23
CA LEU A 174 -7.03 19.97 12.38
C LEU A 174 -6.72 19.87 10.88
N LEU A 175 -5.61 19.24 10.48
CA LEU A 175 -5.30 18.96 9.07
C LEU A 175 -6.01 17.69 8.58
N GLY A 176 -7.33 17.79 8.41
CA GLY A 176 -8.15 16.76 7.80
C GLY A 176 -9.23 16.17 8.71
N TRP A 177 -9.18 16.48 10.01
CA TRP A 177 -10.29 16.27 10.94
C TRP A 177 -10.93 17.62 11.26
N ALA A 178 -12.26 17.67 11.17
CA ALA A 178 -13.05 18.84 11.49
C ALA A 178 -13.90 18.52 12.73
N PRO A 179 -13.66 19.18 13.88
CA PRO A 179 -14.47 18.98 15.07
C PRO A 179 -15.91 19.43 14.85
N GLU A 180 -16.83 18.93 15.67
CA GLU A 180 -18.19 19.48 15.71
C GLU A 180 -18.15 20.90 16.30
N GLY A 181 -18.43 21.91 15.48
CA GLY A 181 -18.49 23.31 15.90
C GLY A 181 -17.34 24.17 15.36
N GLU A 182 -16.98 25.22 16.10
CA GLU A 182 -15.95 26.22 15.73
C GLU A 182 -14.72 26.18 16.65
N GLU A 183 -14.62 25.18 17.52
CA GLU A 183 -13.47 25.06 18.42
C GLU A 183 -12.23 24.57 17.64
N GLU A 184 -11.13 25.33 17.74
CA GLU A 184 -9.87 25.01 17.07
C GLU A 184 -8.72 24.82 18.09
N PHE A 185 -9.01 24.88 19.38
CA PHE A 185 -8.02 24.71 20.43
C PHE A 185 -8.41 23.52 21.30
N PHE A 186 -7.69 22.42 21.13
CA PHE A 186 -7.87 21.20 21.90
C PHE A 186 -6.59 20.82 22.63
N THR A 187 -6.77 20.37 23.86
CA THR A 187 -5.81 19.52 24.54
C THR A 187 -5.81 18.12 23.94
N GLN A 188 -4.75 17.35 24.22
CA GLN A 188 -4.67 15.97 23.75
C GLN A 188 -5.83 15.10 24.27
N ASP A 189 -6.27 15.31 25.52
CA ASP A 189 -7.38 14.54 26.11
C ASP A 189 -8.72 14.87 25.42
N GLU A 190 -8.95 16.13 25.06
CA GLU A 190 -10.15 16.54 24.31
C GLU A 190 -10.14 15.95 22.89
N LEU A 191 -8.98 15.94 22.22
CA LEU A 191 -8.84 15.27 20.92
C LEU A 191 -9.16 13.77 21.01
N ILE A 192 -8.66 13.08 22.03
CA ILE A 192 -8.92 11.65 22.24
C ILE A 192 -10.42 11.39 22.45
N GLN A 193 -11.12 12.27 23.16
CA GLN A 193 -12.56 12.13 23.40
C GLN A 193 -13.41 12.44 22.17
N ALA A 194 -12.98 13.40 21.35
CA ALA A 194 -13.73 13.89 20.19
C ALA A 194 -13.43 13.13 18.89
N PHE A 195 -12.32 12.39 18.80
CA PHE A 195 -11.92 11.70 17.57
C PHE A 195 -12.89 10.56 17.20
N SER A 196 -13.21 10.48 15.91
CA SER A 196 -14.13 9.50 15.31
C SER A 196 -13.59 8.93 14.01
#